data_AF-A0AAU5D7I7-F1
#
_entry.id   AF-A0AAU5D7I7-F1
#
_cell.length_a   1.000
_cell.length_b   1.000
_cell.length_c   1.000
_cell.angle_alpha   90.00
_cell.angle_beta   90.00
_cell.angle_gamma   90.00
#
_symmetry.space_group_name_H-M   'P 1'
#
loop_
_entity.id
_entity.type
_entity.pdbx_description
1 polymer ?
#
loop_
_entity_poly.entity_id
_entity_poly.type
_entity_poly.pdbx_seq_one_letter_code
_entity_poly.pdbx_strand_id
1 'polypeptide(L)'
;MKPLRNSLALALGVVLLSACSESGGTDGAGGSPSGTSDGVSVVGDDPRILVHELPVAPGMILKGKLDYAEQGQCLIVHGKRAEEEYTAAAIWPKGVQPLADGDRRGVEVPGFGRLLAGDSIVAAGSFWKSDDKRVAAAGIDSACRPMGGFIVFNADSFKR
;
A
#
# COMPACT_ATOMS: atom_id res chain seq x y z
N MET A 1 -65.81 -11.52 -2.43
CA MET A 1 -66.74 -12.57 -1.96
C MET A 1 -66.74 -13.71 -2.96
N LYS A 2 -66.61 -14.93 -2.42
CA LYS A 2 -66.88 -16.26 -3.00
C LYS A 2 -65.91 -16.90 -4.03
N PRO A 3 -65.82 -18.24 -3.99
CA PRO A 3 -64.58 -19.02 -4.15
C PRO A 3 -64.71 -20.08 -5.25
N LEU A 4 -63.65 -20.84 -5.55
CA LEU A 4 -63.67 -22.23 -6.07
C LEU A 4 -62.20 -22.66 -6.18
N ARG A 5 -61.62 -23.52 -5.33
CA ARG A 5 -61.83 -24.96 -5.04
C ARG A 5 -61.74 -25.88 -6.27
N ASN A 6 -60.97 -26.96 -6.07
CA ASN A 6 -60.74 -28.18 -6.87
C ASN A 6 -59.66 -28.07 -7.96
N SER A 7 -58.76 -29.03 -8.17
CA SER A 7 -58.49 -30.32 -7.53
C SER A 7 -57.09 -30.79 -7.94
N LEU A 8 -56.53 -31.69 -7.12
CA LEU A 8 -55.36 -32.53 -7.36
C LEU A 8 -55.20 -33.04 -8.81
N ALA A 9 -53.96 -33.05 -9.30
CA ALA A 9 -53.37 -34.22 -9.93
C ALA A 9 -51.84 -34.22 -9.73
N LEU A 10 -51.36 -35.30 -9.09
CA LEU A 10 -49.96 -35.71 -9.03
C LEU A 10 -49.41 -35.95 -10.44
N ALA A 11 -48.20 -35.49 -10.71
CA ALA A 11 -47.29 -36.17 -11.63
C ALA A 11 -45.86 -36.03 -11.11
N LEU A 12 -45.34 -37.14 -10.59
CA LEU A 12 -43.91 -37.36 -10.37
C LEU A 12 -43.19 -37.24 -11.72
N GLY A 13 -42.18 -36.39 -11.77
CA GLY A 13 -41.23 -36.32 -12.88
C GLY A 13 -39.89 -35.83 -12.35
N VAL A 14 -39.11 -36.74 -11.75
CA VAL A 14 -37.71 -36.49 -11.43
C VAL A 14 -36.91 -36.65 -12.71
N VAL A 15 -36.30 -35.57 -13.18
CA VAL A 15 -35.09 -35.63 -13.99
C VAL A 15 -34.10 -34.65 -13.40
N LEU A 16 -33.06 -35.22 -12.79
CA LEU A 16 -31.88 -34.55 -12.26
C LEU A 16 -31.06 -33.97 -13.41
N LEU A 17 -30.86 -32.65 -13.39
CA LEU A 17 -29.66 -32.04 -13.93
C LEU A 17 -29.10 -31.10 -12.86
N SER A 18 -28.00 -31.55 -12.29
CA SER A 18 -27.17 -30.87 -11.31
C SER A 18 -26.54 -29.61 -11.93
N ALA A 19 -26.83 -28.46 -11.35
CA ALA A 19 -25.87 -27.41 -10.96
C ALA A 19 -26.64 -26.11 -10.73
N CYS A 20 -26.47 -25.53 -9.54
CA CYS A 20 -27.24 -24.42 -9.02
C CYS A 20 -27.09 -23.14 -9.85
N SER A 21 -28.24 -22.53 -10.14
CA SER A 21 -28.44 -21.06 -10.17
C SER A 21 -27.99 -20.44 -8.83
N GLU A 22 -27.56 -19.18 -8.79
CA GLU A 22 -28.34 -17.96 -8.48
C GLU A 22 -27.43 -17.14 -7.52
N SER A 23 -27.42 -15.82 -7.35
CA SER A 23 -28.25 -14.66 -7.73
C SER A 23 -27.29 -13.45 -7.64
N GLY A 24 -27.41 -12.39 -8.44
CA GLY A 24 -28.23 -11.25 -8.06
C GLY A 24 -27.45 -10.15 -7.30
N GLY A 25 -27.09 -9.08 -8.04
CA GLY A 25 -27.07 -7.67 -7.58
C GLY A 25 -26.10 -7.23 -6.48
N THR A 26 -25.20 -6.29 -6.80
CA THR A 26 -25.25 -4.87 -6.38
C THR A 26 -23.91 -4.18 -6.70
N ASP A 27 -24.01 -2.92 -7.09
CA ASP A 27 -22.89 -2.00 -7.30
C ASP A 27 -21.91 -1.99 -6.12
N GLY A 28 -20.64 -2.23 -6.40
CA GLY A 28 -19.54 -2.14 -5.44
C GLY A 28 -18.32 -1.59 -6.14
N ALA A 29 -18.12 -0.29 -6.01
CA ALA A 29 -16.88 0.40 -6.37
C ALA A 29 -15.68 -0.31 -5.72
N GLY A 30 -14.67 -0.61 -6.54
CA GLY A 30 -13.43 -1.24 -6.08
C GLY A 30 -12.44 -1.43 -7.21
N GLY A 31 -12.43 -0.53 -8.19
CA GLY A 31 -11.38 -0.49 -9.20
C GLY A 31 -10.13 0.10 -8.58
N SER A 32 -9.24 -0.74 -8.05
CA SER A 32 -7.83 -0.37 -7.94
C SER A 32 -7.12 -0.85 -9.21
N PRO A 33 -6.81 0.03 -10.18
CA PRO A 33 -5.75 -0.27 -11.12
C PRO A 33 -4.42 -0.11 -10.35
N SER A 34 -4.05 -1.13 -9.58
CA SER A 34 -2.69 -1.24 -9.06
C SER A 34 -1.78 -1.50 -10.25
N GLY A 35 -1.26 -0.42 -10.84
CA GLY A 35 -0.12 -0.47 -11.75
C GLY A 35 1.04 -1.08 -10.98
N THR A 36 1.23 -2.38 -11.15
CA THR A 36 2.30 -3.11 -10.48
C THR A 36 3.53 -2.92 -11.33
N SER A 37 4.38 -1.97 -10.96
CA SER A 37 5.74 -1.89 -11.48
C SER A 37 6.60 -2.94 -10.77
N ASP A 38 7.74 -3.34 -11.35
CA ASP A 38 8.65 -4.41 -10.90
C ASP A 38 8.84 -4.50 -9.36
N GLY A 39 7.88 -5.11 -8.67
CA GLY A 39 7.83 -5.26 -7.23
C GLY A 39 7.61 -3.97 -6.42
N VAL A 40 7.08 -2.86 -6.96
CA VAL A 40 6.71 -1.64 -6.21
C VAL A 40 5.24 -1.27 -6.46
N SER A 41 4.53 -0.88 -5.40
CA SER A 41 3.12 -0.49 -5.44
C SER A 41 2.82 0.68 -4.51
N VAL A 42 1.80 1.47 -4.82
CA VAL A 42 1.26 2.50 -3.91
C VAL A 42 0.18 1.88 -3.02
N VAL A 43 0.19 2.23 -1.73
CA VAL A 43 -0.80 1.80 -0.73
C VAL A 43 -1.28 3.01 0.08
N GLY A 44 -2.57 3.03 0.43
CA GLY A 44 -3.19 4.08 1.24
C GLY A 44 -3.67 5.29 0.45
N ASP A 45 -4.42 6.16 1.13
CA ASP A 45 -4.92 7.44 0.61
C ASP A 45 -4.35 8.64 1.39
N ASP A 46 -4.24 8.53 2.72
CA ASP A 46 -3.63 9.53 3.60
C ASP A 46 -3.01 8.87 4.85
N PRO A 47 -1.67 8.67 4.91
CA PRO A 47 -0.72 8.96 3.85
C PRO A 47 -0.74 7.89 2.75
N ARG A 48 -0.43 8.28 1.52
CA ARG A 48 0.01 7.38 0.43
C ARG A 48 1.45 6.98 0.65
N ILE A 49 1.74 5.69 0.55
CA ILE A 49 3.08 5.14 0.73
C ILE A 49 3.47 4.22 -0.44
N LEU A 50 4.76 4.14 -0.73
CA LEU A 50 5.31 3.15 -1.64
C LEU A 50 5.70 1.90 -0.85
N VAL A 51 5.32 0.74 -1.35
CA VAL A 51 5.65 -0.55 -0.74
C VAL A 51 6.33 -1.43 -1.79
N HIS A 52 7.30 -2.25 -1.39
CA HIS A 52 7.97 -3.20 -2.27
C HIS A 52 7.87 -4.65 -1.81
N GLU A 53 7.93 -5.57 -2.77
CA GLU A 53 8.02 -7.03 -2.55
C GLU A 53 9.42 -7.60 -2.84
N LEU A 54 10.40 -6.71 -3.07
CA LEU A 54 11.76 -7.13 -3.37
C LEU A 54 12.38 -7.98 -2.25
N PRO A 55 13.16 -9.02 -2.62
CA PRO A 55 13.97 -9.76 -1.64
C PRO A 55 14.98 -8.82 -1.00
N VAL A 56 15.42 -9.15 0.22
CA VAL A 56 16.36 -8.37 1.04
C VAL A 56 17.51 -7.86 0.18
N ALA A 57 17.59 -6.54 -0.01
CA ALA A 57 18.66 -5.93 -0.78
C ALA A 57 19.93 -5.86 0.09
N PRO A 58 21.14 -6.05 -0.48
CA PRO A 58 22.38 -5.74 0.22
C PRO A 58 22.33 -4.29 0.71
N GLY A 59 22.38 -4.09 2.03
CA GLY A 59 21.98 -2.83 2.65
C GLY A 59 23.12 -2.00 3.20
N MET A 60 23.07 -0.68 2.98
CA MET A 60 23.75 0.31 3.81
C MET A 60 22.86 0.69 5.01
N ILE A 61 23.47 1.14 6.11
CA ILE A 61 22.69 1.73 7.20
C ILE A 61 22.28 3.14 6.80
N LEU A 62 20.97 3.36 6.81
CA LEU A 62 20.34 4.63 6.50
C LEU A 62 19.85 5.26 7.79
N LYS A 63 20.07 6.57 7.89
CA LYS A 63 19.58 7.41 8.99
C LYS A 63 18.84 8.60 8.41
N GLY A 64 17.70 8.94 8.99
CA GLY A 64 16.93 10.09 8.58
C GLY A 64 15.81 10.40 9.55
N LYS A 65 15.04 11.43 9.25
CA LYS A 65 13.84 11.85 9.96
C LYS A 65 12.65 11.72 9.03
N LEU A 66 11.60 11.04 9.49
CA LEU A 66 10.35 10.91 8.76
C LEU A 66 9.61 12.25 8.82
N ASP A 67 9.03 12.65 7.70
CA ASP A 67 8.23 13.86 7.58
C ASP A 67 7.02 13.61 6.69
N TYR A 68 6.00 14.46 6.84
CA TYR A 68 4.76 14.37 6.09
C TYR A 68 4.64 15.54 5.12
N ALA A 69 4.54 15.23 3.83
CA ALA A 69 4.29 16.19 2.77
C ALA A 69 2.77 16.30 2.56
N GLU A 70 2.18 17.40 3.05
CA GLU A 70 0.77 17.76 2.85
C GLU A 70 0.41 17.76 1.35
N GLN A 71 1.30 18.34 0.54
CA GLN A 71 1.18 18.29 -0.91
C GLN A 71 1.45 16.86 -1.38
N GLY A 72 0.39 16.17 -1.82
CA GLY A 72 0.47 14.78 -2.24
C GLY A 72 0.17 13.76 -1.14
N GLN A 73 -0.03 14.20 0.11
CA GLN A 73 -0.41 13.36 1.25
C GLN A 73 0.49 12.13 1.40
N CYS A 74 1.80 12.33 1.54
CA CYS A 74 2.75 11.22 1.55
C CYS A 74 3.91 11.45 2.51
N LEU A 75 4.68 10.38 2.75
CA LEU A 75 5.80 10.41 3.68
C LEU A 75 7.12 10.52 2.94
N ILE A 76 7.98 11.41 3.44
CA ILE A 76 9.34 11.64 2.95
C ILE A 76 10.34 11.47 4.09
N VAL A 77 11.58 11.23 3.74
CA VAL A 77 12.70 11.09 4.66
C VAL A 77 13.71 12.19 4.36
N HIS A 78 14.00 12.99 5.38
CA HIS A 78 15.12 13.93 5.35
C HIS A 78 16.33 13.30 6.01
N GLY A 79 17.49 13.39 5.39
CA GLY A 79 18.71 12.85 5.97
C GLY A 79 19.94 13.59 5.51
N LYS A 80 21.09 13.11 5.97
CA LYS A 80 22.40 13.65 5.60
C LYS A 80 23.33 12.51 5.21
N ARG A 81 24.06 12.70 4.11
CA ARG A 81 25.12 11.78 3.67
C ARG A 81 26.40 12.58 3.43
N ALA A 82 27.46 12.20 4.14
CA ALA A 82 28.66 13.03 4.24
C ALA A 82 28.28 14.45 4.68
N GLU A 83 28.43 15.45 3.82
CA GLU A 83 28.12 16.85 4.10
C GLU A 83 26.85 17.35 3.40
N GLU A 84 26.18 16.51 2.61
CA GLU A 84 25.02 16.88 1.82
C GLU A 84 23.71 16.41 2.48
N GLU A 85 22.75 17.31 2.54
CA GLU A 85 21.37 16.99 2.92
C GLU A 85 20.64 16.38 1.73
N TYR A 86 19.73 15.45 2.01
CA TYR A 86 18.88 14.86 1.00
C TYR A 86 17.43 14.73 1.50
N THR A 87 16.50 14.80 0.57
CA THR A 87 15.09 14.45 0.76
C THR A 87 14.76 13.32 -0.19
N ALA A 88 14.30 12.20 0.34
CA ALA A 88 13.95 11.01 -0.44
C ALA A 88 12.55 10.50 -0.07
N ALA A 89 11.85 9.88 -1.01
CA ALA A 89 10.63 9.15 -0.69
C ALA A 89 10.99 7.77 -0.12
N ALA A 90 10.22 7.32 0.87
CA ALA A 90 10.39 6.00 1.46
C ALA A 90 9.63 4.94 0.64
N ILE A 91 10.32 3.86 0.30
CA ILE A 91 9.74 2.62 -0.20
C ILE A 91 9.87 1.59 0.91
N TRP A 92 8.73 1.22 1.47
CA TRP A 92 8.62 0.35 2.64
C TRP A 92 8.61 -1.12 2.23
N PRO A 93 9.08 -2.03 3.09
CA PRO A 93 8.91 -3.46 2.84
C PRO A 93 7.43 -3.83 2.90
N LYS A 94 7.07 -4.92 2.21
CA LYS A 94 5.73 -5.51 2.23
C LYS A 94 5.21 -5.66 3.66
N GLY A 95 3.92 -5.36 3.84
CA GLY A 95 3.20 -5.49 5.11
C GLY A 95 3.16 -4.21 5.93
N VAL A 96 4.01 -3.22 5.63
CA VAL A 96 3.91 -1.87 6.21
C VAL A 96 2.59 -1.23 5.77
N GLN A 97 1.86 -0.67 6.75
CA GLN A 97 0.57 -0.03 6.52
C GLN A 97 0.65 1.48 6.76
N PRO A 98 -0.05 2.31 5.96
CA PRO A 98 -0.21 3.72 6.26
C PRO A 98 -0.96 3.91 7.58
N LEU A 99 -0.59 4.93 8.33
CA LEU A 99 -1.15 5.23 9.64
C LEU A 99 -1.49 6.72 9.75
N ALA A 100 -2.73 7.00 10.17
CA ALA A 100 -3.16 8.30 10.65
C ALA A 100 -3.41 8.20 12.17
N ASP A 101 -2.75 9.06 12.95
CA ASP A 101 -2.87 9.12 14.41
C ASP A 101 -3.17 10.57 14.82
N GLY A 102 -4.47 10.90 14.87
CA GLY A 102 -4.94 12.28 14.96
C GLY A 102 -4.45 13.12 13.77
N ASP A 103 -3.74 14.21 14.08
CA ASP A 103 -3.15 15.10 13.07
C ASP A 103 -1.79 14.59 12.54
N ARG A 104 -1.26 13.49 13.09
CA ARG A 104 0.01 12.91 12.63
C ARG A 104 -0.24 11.87 11.56
N ARG A 105 0.74 11.75 10.66
CA ARG A 105 0.78 10.73 9.60
C ARG A 105 2.05 9.89 9.75
N GLY A 106 1.98 8.64 9.34
CA GLY A 106 3.09 7.71 9.50
C GLY A 106 2.78 6.34 8.94
N VAL A 107 3.47 5.34 9.49
CA VAL A 107 3.29 3.94 9.14
C VAL A 107 3.30 3.04 10.37
N GLU A 108 2.62 1.90 10.26
CA GLU A 108 2.76 0.75 11.15
C GLU A 108 3.70 -0.26 10.49
N VAL A 109 4.85 -0.52 11.12
CA VAL A 109 5.87 -1.45 10.61
C VAL A 109 5.75 -2.79 11.34
N PRO A 110 5.47 -3.90 10.64
CA PRO A 110 5.38 -5.22 11.25
C PRO A 110 6.62 -5.56 12.09
N GLY A 111 6.39 -5.99 13.34
CA GLY A 111 7.47 -6.37 14.27
C GLY A 111 8.24 -5.21 14.92
N PHE A 112 8.12 -3.98 14.41
CA PHE A 112 8.80 -2.81 14.96
C PHE A 112 7.84 -1.85 15.70
N GLY A 113 6.68 -1.59 15.11
CA GLY A 113 5.66 -0.68 15.64
C GLY A 113 5.42 0.56 14.77
N ARG A 114 4.82 1.58 15.40
CA ARG A 114 4.50 2.86 14.77
C ARG A 114 5.74 3.73 14.52
N LEU A 115 5.81 4.32 13.34
CA LEU A 115 6.71 5.40 12.97
C LEU A 115 5.87 6.56 12.45
N LEU A 116 5.88 7.68 13.16
CA LEU A 116 5.10 8.87 12.83
C LEU A 116 6.01 9.98 12.32
N ALA A 117 5.45 10.92 11.55
CA ALA A 117 6.15 12.12 11.11
C ALA A 117 6.76 12.84 12.32
N GLY A 118 8.02 13.24 12.20
CA GLY A 118 8.86 13.73 13.29
C GLY A 118 9.83 12.70 13.86
N ASP A 119 9.55 11.39 13.71
CA ASP A 119 10.37 10.33 14.29
C ASP A 119 11.68 10.14 13.51
N SER A 120 12.73 9.71 14.20
CA SER A 120 13.99 9.32 13.57
C SER A 120 13.93 7.87 13.11
N ILE A 121 14.49 7.59 11.94
CA ILE A 121 14.57 6.26 11.35
C ILE A 121 16.05 5.85 11.28
N VAL A 122 16.33 4.64 11.76
CA VAL A 122 17.59 3.93 11.51
C VAL A 122 17.23 2.54 10.99
N ALA A 123 17.61 2.24 9.75
CA ALA A 123 17.28 0.97 9.11
C ALA A 123 18.36 0.58 8.08
N ALA A 124 18.42 -0.70 7.73
CA ALA A 124 19.21 -1.12 6.57
C ALA A 124 18.39 -0.93 5.29
N GLY A 125 19.05 -0.62 4.19
CA GLY A 125 18.35 -0.49 2.92
C GLY A 125 19.25 -0.07 1.77
N SER A 126 18.62 0.33 0.68
CA SER A 126 19.26 0.81 -0.54
C SER A 126 18.79 2.20 -0.90
N PHE A 127 19.53 2.87 -1.78
CA PHE A 127 19.15 4.15 -2.35
C PHE A 127 18.98 4.01 -3.86
N TRP A 128 17.87 4.51 -4.39
CA TRP A 128 17.61 4.59 -5.83
C TRP A 128 17.46 6.05 -6.27
N LYS A 129 17.84 6.33 -7.51
CA LYS A 129 17.75 7.68 -8.09
C LYS A 129 16.29 8.06 -8.36
N SER A 130 16.04 9.37 -8.45
CA SER A 130 14.69 9.92 -8.68
C SER A 130 14.08 9.54 -10.04
N ASP A 131 14.89 9.12 -11.01
CA ASP A 131 14.48 8.64 -12.32
C ASP A 131 14.40 7.10 -12.43
N ASP A 132 14.43 6.38 -11.29
CA ASP A 132 14.33 4.92 -11.30
C ASP A 132 12.99 4.45 -11.91
N LYS A 133 13.08 3.71 -13.00
CA LYS A 133 11.93 3.26 -13.81
C LYS A 133 10.95 2.40 -13.02
N ARG A 134 11.42 1.71 -11.98
CA ARG A 134 10.58 0.87 -11.13
C ARG A 134 9.57 1.69 -10.33
N VAL A 135 9.89 2.94 -10.00
CA VAL A 135 8.94 3.82 -9.29
C VAL A 135 8.08 4.62 -10.25
N ALA A 136 8.62 5.01 -11.41
CA ALA A 136 7.88 5.75 -12.42
C ALA A 136 6.58 5.04 -12.85
N ALA A 137 6.60 3.71 -12.90
CA ALA A 137 5.45 2.90 -13.26
C ALA A 137 4.45 2.64 -12.09
N ALA A 138 4.79 2.99 -10.84
CA ALA A 138 3.94 2.75 -9.66
C ALA A 138 2.76 3.74 -9.55
N GLY A 139 2.73 4.80 -10.37
CA GLY A 139 1.61 5.75 -10.42
C GLY A 139 1.51 6.73 -9.25
N ILE A 140 2.61 6.94 -8.49
CA ILE A 140 2.62 7.90 -7.39
C ILE A 140 2.75 9.35 -7.89
N ASP A 141 2.07 10.27 -7.20
CA ASP A 141 2.09 11.71 -7.50
C ASP A 141 3.53 12.26 -7.53
N SER A 142 3.79 13.23 -8.41
CA SER A 142 5.09 13.91 -8.48
C SER A 142 5.49 14.59 -7.18
N ALA A 143 4.55 15.08 -6.38
CA ALA A 143 4.82 15.67 -5.07
C ALA A 143 5.42 14.66 -4.08
N CYS A 144 5.19 13.36 -4.31
CA CYS A 144 5.74 12.26 -3.53
C CYS A 144 7.02 11.68 -4.14
N ARG A 145 7.62 12.36 -5.12
CA ARG A 145 8.87 11.96 -5.79
C ARG A 145 9.89 13.09 -5.69
N PRO A 146 10.49 13.29 -4.50
CA PRO A 146 11.49 14.32 -4.32
C PRO A 146 12.70 14.06 -5.22
N MET A 147 13.36 15.13 -5.67
CA MET A 147 14.51 15.04 -6.59
C MET A 147 15.68 14.23 -6.00
N GLY A 148 15.77 14.18 -4.67
CA GLY A 148 16.78 13.40 -3.96
C GLY A 148 16.57 11.89 -4.01
N GLY A 149 15.53 11.36 -4.66
CA GLY A 149 15.39 9.94 -4.97
C GLY A 149 14.57 9.15 -3.97
N PHE A 150 14.91 7.87 -3.82
CA PHE A 150 14.16 6.91 -3.03
C PHE A 150 15.06 6.15 -2.05
N ILE A 151 14.56 5.98 -0.84
CA ILE A 151 15.12 5.04 0.13
C ILE A 151 14.28 3.78 0.11
N VAL A 152 14.91 2.63 -0.08
CA VAL A 152 14.25 1.32 -0.06
C VAL A 152 14.66 0.60 1.22
N PHE A 153 13.73 0.44 2.15
CA PHE A 153 14.00 -0.14 3.47
C PHE A 153 13.89 -1.66 3.45
N ASN A 154 14.88 -2.34 4.04
CA ASN A 154 14.79 -3.78 4.23
C ASN A 154 13.83 -4.13 5.37
N ALA A 155 13.08 -5.22 5.20
CA ALA A 155 12.32 -5.85 6.29
C ALA A 155 13.23 -6.17 7.48
N ASP A 156 12.66 -6.13 8.70
CA ASP A 156 13.30 -6.48 9.98
C ASP A 156 14.60 -5.72 10.31
N SER A 157 14.85 -4.58 9.65
CA SER A 157 16.11 -3.84 9.80
C SER A 157 16.02 -2.58 10.68
N PHE A 158 14.80 -2.20 11.08
CA PHE A 158 14.52 -0.99 11.86
C PHE A 158 15.06 -1.08 13.29
N LYS A 159 15.65 0.01 13.76
CA LYS A 159 16.29 0.12 15.09
C LYS A 159 15.80 1.33 15.85
N ARG A 160 15.83 1.23 17.18
CA ARG A 160 15.59 2.35 18.11
C ARG A 160 16.86 3.15 18.35
#